data_AF-A0A2T7WAK5-F1
#
_entry.id   AF-A0A2T7WAK5-F1
#
_cell.length_a   1.000
_cell.length_b   1.000
_cell.length_c   1.000
_cell.angle_alpha   90.00
_cell.angle_beta   90.00
_cell.angle_gamma   90.00
#
_symmetry.space_group_name_H-M   'P 1'
#
loop_
_entity.id
_entity.type
_entity.pdbx_description
1 polymer ?
#
loop_
_entity_poly.entity_id
_entity_poly.type
_entity_poly.pdbx_seq_one_letter_code
_entity_poly.pdbx_strand_id
1 'polypeptide(L)'
;MTDPRAPERIVRRFARTSNLMLAGRPFAVRGVDASGLHDLLVRLGGIPSPESTPGRVEFDLDADTIALDGEPLPERGDAAGRIAFARAHMPVSTALAARLDLTGLRVGVAMVLEPKTAVLSLLLRERGAEVSVYAHPDETDPAVAEALRAEGFAVTADPSLSGAEELTAARAFLRAGLDVLLDDGAHLIRLAHDDDPGLVEGWIGACEETTSGLTPLRRMQDAGILRTAVMAVNDARTKTMFDNRYGTGQSCVFAIADLLEERGIALTDQPALVLGYGPVGQGVAAHLRALGAEVRVAETDPVRALEARHDGFCTGPARELAAGALVVSATGVPATVTADIAATARIVAVAGGVPGEIETGAENGALVLGGGGAVNITAAEGNPIEIMDLSFAVQLAALGELVRRRPAPGVHALGPEVDELVAREALRVRGAEIDPPRPLDPEGLDDWRSPRYAGGAR
;
A
#
# COMPACT_ATOMS: atom_id res chain seq x y z
N MET A 1 -4.63 -11.49 -36.80
CA MET A 1 -4.46 -10.23 -36.04
C MET A 1 -4.11 -10.65 -34.63
N THR A 2 -2.94 -10.25 -34.15
CA THR A 2 -2.54 -10.40 -32.75
C THR A 2 -3.50 -9.59 -31.89
N ASP A 3 -3.98 -10.18 -30.79
CA ASP A 3 -4.85 -9.47 -29.87
C ASP A 3 -4.05 -8.35 -29.20
N PRO A 4 -4.37 -7.06 -29.45
CA PRO A 4 -3.60 -5.94 -28.92
C PRO A 4 -3.63 -5.86 -27.39
N ARG A 5 -4.56 -6.58 -26.74
CA ARG A 5 -4.71 -6.64 -25.28
C ARG A 5 -4.01 -7.85 -24.65
N ALA A 6 -3.38 -8.72 -25.46
CA ALA A 6 -2.65 -9.87 -24.93
C ALA A 6 -1.55 -9.48 -23.92
N PRO A 7 -0.71 -8.44 -24.16
CA PRO A 7 0.28 -8.01 -23.18
C PRO A 7 -0.30 -7.63 -21.82
N GLU A 8 -1.40 -6.86 -21.82
CA GLU A 8 -2.11 -6.43 -20.61
C GLU A 8 -2.59 -7.63 -19.79
N ARG A 9 -3.24 -8.61 -20.43
CA ARG A 9 -3.73 -9.81 -19.74
C ARG A 9 -2.62 -10.67 -19.18
N ILE A 10 -1.46 -10.74 -19.85
CA ILE A 10 -0.30 -11.51 -19.37
C ILE A 10 0.26 -10.88 -18.09
N VAL A 11 0.44 -9.55 -18.05
CA VAL A 11 0.95 -8.88 -16.85
C VAL A 11 -0.05 -8.94 -15.68
N ARG A 12 -1.36 -8.84 -15.97
CA ARG A 12 -2.42 -9.02 -14.97
C ARG A 12 -2.47 -10.46 -14.46
N ARG A 13 -2.28 -11.47 -15.33
CA ARG A 13 -2.16 -12.88 -14.93
C ARG A 13 -0.99 -13.09 -13.97
N PHE A 14 0.19 -12.54 -14.28
CA PHE A 14 1.33 -12.57 -13.36
C PHE A 14 0.96 -11.98 -11.99
N ALA A 15 0.43 -10.76 -11.96
CA ALA A 15 0.12 -10.06 -10.72
C ALA A 15 -0.96 -10.77 -9.90
N ARG A 16 -2.03 -11.28 -10.53
CA ARG A 16 -3.08 -12.05 -9.85
C ARG A 16 -2.59 -13.39 -9.33
N THR A 17 -1.78 -14.12 -10.12
CA THR A 17 -1.29 -15.44 -9.71
C THR A 17 -0.25 -15.33 -8.59
N SER A 18 0.61 -14.32 -8.61
CA SER A 18 1.73 -14.18 -7.67
C SER A 18 1.51 -13.19 -6.52
N ASN A 19 0.63 -12.20 -6.69
CA ASN A 19 0.52 -11.03 -5.81
C ASN A 19 1.86 -10.26 -5.67
N LEU A 20 2.70 -10.24 -6.71
CA LEU A 20 3.99 -9.55 -6.75
C LEU A 20 3.95 -8.26 -7.60
N MET A 21 4.93 -7.39 -7.38
CA MET A 21 5.11 -6.14 -8.13
C MET A 21 5.84 -6.38 -9.46
N LEU A 22 5.52 -5.56 -10.46
CA LEU A 22 6.32 -5.43 -11.69
C LEU A 22 7.36 -4.31 -11.58
N ALA A 23 7.04 -3.25 -10.84
CA ALA A 23 7.94 -2.11 -10.66
C ALA A 23 9.23 -2.53 -9.92
N GLY A 24 10.39 -2.14 -10.46
CA GLY A 24 11.71 -2.49 -9.92
C GLY A 24 12.12 -3.95 -10.14
N ARG A 25 11.31 -4.75 -10.82
CA ARG A 25 11.56 -6.18 -11.01
C ARG A 25 12.38 -6.46 -12.28
N PRO A 26 13.47 -7.24 -12.21
CA PRO A 26 14.16 -7.73 -13.40
C PRO A 26 13.24 -8.61 -14.25
N PHE A 27 13.26 -8.46 -15.57
CA PHE A 27 12.45 -9.30 -16.45
C PHE A 27 13.12 -9.65 -17.77
N ALA A 28 12.63 -10.72 -18.40
CA ALA A 28 12.88 -11.03 -19.80
C ALA A 28 11.62 -11.51 -20.51
N VAL A 29 11.52 -11.22 -21.80
CA VAL A 29 10.43 -11.68 -22.66
C VAL A 29 11.03 -12.37 -23.87
N ARG A 30 10.50 -13.54 -24.22
CA ARG A 30 10.84 -14.26 -25.45
C ARG A 30 9.59 -14.78 -26.16
N GLY A 31 9.74 -15.05 -27.45
CA GLY A 31 8.68 -15.55 -28.32
C GLY A 31 8.18 -14.52 -29.34
N VAL A 32 7.22 -14.95 -30.16
CA VAL A 32 6.62 -14.12 -31.20
C VAL A 32 5.88 -12.93 -30.58
N ASP A 33 6.01 -11.74 -31.18
CA ASP A 33 5.39 -10.49 -30.72
C ASP A 33 5.80 -10.00 -29.32
N ALA A 34 6.98 -10.39 -28.84
CA ALA A 34 7.54 -10.00 -27.54
C ALA A 34 7.65 -8.48 -27.30
N SER A 35 7.77 -7.67 -28.37
CA SER A 35 7.96 -6.21 -28.27
C SER A 35 6.84 -5.52 -27.49
N GLY A 36 5.57 -5.89 -27.72
CA GLY A 36 4.43 -5.27 -27.05
C GLY A 36 4.42 -5.50 -25.54
N LEU A 37 4.77 -6.72 -25.09
CA LEU A 37 4.89 -7.04 -23.67
C LEU A 37 6.15 -6.41 -23.05
N HIS A 38 7.27 -6.41 -23.77
CA HIS A 38 8.49 -5.75 -23.33
C HIS A 38 8.26 -4.26 -23.05
N ASP A 39 7.67 -3.53 -24.00
CA ASP A 39 7.40 -2.10 -23.84
C ASP A 39 6.42 -1.83 -22.70
N LEU A 40 5.42 -2.69 -22.51
CA LEU A 40 4.48 -2.58 -21.40
C LEU A 40 5.18 -2.78 -20.05
N LEU A 41 6.02 -3.81 -19.91
CA LEU A 41 6.78 -4.07 -18.68
C LEU A 41 7.71 -2.90 -18.33
N VAL A 42 8.38 -2.31 -19.32
CA VAL A 42 9.18 -1.08 -19.10
C VAL A 42 8.31 0.09 -18.63
N ARG A 43 7.14 0.31 -19.25
CA ARG A 43 6.20 1.36 -18.79
C ARG A 43 5.68 1.15 -17.38
N LEU A 44 5.59 -0.11 -16.94
CA LEU A 44 5.20 -0.49 -15.57
C LEU A 44 6.38 -0.46 -14.59
N GLY A 45 7.57 -0.04 -15.03
CA GLY A 45 8.76 0.10 -14.19
C GLY A 45 9.58 -1.19 -14.02
N GLY A 46 9.32 -2.21 -14.83
CA GLY A 46 10.18 -3.40 -14.92
C GLY A 46 11.55 -3.06 -15.48
N ILE A 47 12.56 -3.81 -15.06
CA ILE A 47 13.96 -3.64 -15.45
C ILE A 47 14.33 -4.73 -16.46
N PRO A 48 14.59 -4.41 -17.73
CA PRO A 48 15.08 -5.41 -18.68
C PRO A 48 16.38 -6.05 -18.18
N SER A 49 16.41 -7.37 -18.03
CA SER A 49 17.58 -8.11 -17.60
C SER A 49 17.87 -9.29 -18.53
N PRO A 50 18.96 -9.21 -19.33
CA PRO A 50 19.35 -10.32 -20.20
C PRO A 50 19.95 -11.50 -19.42
N GLU A 51 20.46 -11.25 -18.22
CA GLU A 51 21.06 -12.26 -17.35
C GLU A 51 20.08 -12.74 -16.27
N SER A 52 20.28 -13.96 -15.78
CA SER A 52 19.52 -14.49 -14.66
C SER A 52 19.95 -13.79 -13.37
N THR A 53 19.03 -13.06 -12.75
CA THR A 53 19.22 -12.32 -11.49
C THR A 53 18.13 -12.72 -10.50
N PRO A 54 18.38 -12.67 -9.18
CA PRO A 54 17.33 -12.92 -8.18
C PRO A 54 16.10 -12.03 -8.38
N GLY A 55 14.91 -12.61 -8.20
CA GLY A 55 13.62 -11.99 -8.48
C GLY A 55 13.30 -11.80 -9.96
N ARG A 56 14.06 -12.39 -10.90
CA ARG A 56 13.79 -12.21 -12.33
C ARG A 56 12.53 -12.96 -12.74
N VAL A 57 11.67 -12.29 -13.52
CA VAL A 57 10.50 -12.92 -14.14
C VAL A 57 10.71 -13.09 -15.63
N GLU A 58 10.48 -14.30 -16.11
CA GLU A 58 10.61 -14.68 -17.51
C GLU A 58 9.24 -14.96 -18.10
N PHE A 59 8.93 -14.27 -19.20
CA PHE A 59 7.73 -14.47 -19.98
C PHE A 59 8.09 -15.20 -21.28
N ASP A 60 7.59 -16.42 -21.46
CA ASP A 60 7.70 -17.17 -22.70
C ASP A 60 6.35 -17.18 -23.41
N LEU A 61 6.24 -16.36 -24.46
CA LEU A 61 5.01 -16.18 -25.23
C LEU A 61 4.71 -17.36 -26.15
N ASP A 62 5.73 -18.10 -26.59
CA ASP A 62 5.54 -19.26 -27.46
C ASP A 62 5.02 -20.46 -26.65
N ALA A 63 5.48 -20.60 -25.40
CA ALA A 63 5.03 -21.64 -24.48
C ALA A 63 3.82 -21.23 -23.61
N ASP A 64 3.41 -19.96 -23.64
CA ASP A 64 2.44 -19.35 -22.73
C ASP A 64 2.77 -19.59 -21.24
N THR A 65 4.04 -19.47 -20.87
CA THR A 65 4.51 -19.66 -19.49
C THR A 65 5.10 -18.41 -18.87
N ILE A 66 5.00 -18.33 -17.54
CA ILE A 66 5.64 -17.31 -16.73
C ILE A 66 6.43 -18.03 -15.64
N ALA A 67 7.72 -17.70 -15.53
CA ALA A 67 8.61 -18.24 -14.53
C ALA A 67 9.15 -17.13 -13.63
N LEU A 68 9.32 -17.42 -12.35
CA LEU A 68 9.97 -16.57 -11.35
C LEU A 68 11.22 -17.31 -10.87
N ASP A 69 12.38 -16.66 -10.99
CA ASP A 69 13.68 -17.25 -10.64
C ASP A 69 13.97 -18.59 -11.37
N GLY A 70 13.50 -18.69 -12.62
CA GLY A 70 13.68 -19.87 -13.47
C GLY A 70 12.69 -21.01 -13.19
N GLU A 71 11.85 -20.89 -12.17
CA GLU A 71 10.83 -21.87 -11.82
C GLU A 71 9.43 -21.39 -12.23
N PRO A 72 8.51 -22.28 -12.65
CA PRO A 72 7.13 -21.89 -12.91
C PRO A 72 6.52 -21.14 -11.73
N LEU A 73 5.66 -20.14 -11.99
CA LEU A 73 4.93 -19.47 -10.92
C LEU A 73 4.20 -20.52 -10.05
N PRO A 74 4.46 -20.56 -8.73
CA PRO A 74 3.89 -21.59 -7.89
C PRO A 74 2.38 -21.38 -7.74
N GLU A 75 1.64 -22.49 -7.67
CA GLU A 75 0.25 -22.44 -7.21
C GLU A 75 0.25 -22.12 -5.70
N ARG A 76 -0.26 -20.94 -5.35
CA ARG A 76 -0.33 -20.51 -3.94
C ARG A 76 -1.32 -21.31 -3.10
N GLY A 77 -2.22 -22.07 -3.73
CA GLY A 77 -3.12 -22.99 -3.05
C GLY A 77 -4.06 -22.32 -2.04
N ASP A 78 -4.14 -22.91 -0.84
CA ASP A 78 -4.97 -22.42 0.26
C ASP A 78 -4.31 -21.26 1.02
N ALA A 79 -4.91 -20.84 2.13
CA ALA A 79 -4.38 -19.77 2.96
C ALA A 79 -2.96 -20.06 3.50
N ALA A 80 -2.65 -21.31 3.85
CA ALA A 80 -1.33 -21.67 4.35
C ALA A 80 -0.27 -21.52 3.25
N GLY A 81 -0.57 -21.98 2.02
CA GLY A 81 0.30 -21.78 0.87
C GLY A 81 0.49 -20.29 0.50
N ARG A 82 -0.58 -19.49 0.56
CA ARG A 82 -0.53 -18.03 0.35
C ARG A 82 0.32 -17.33 1.41
N ILE A 83 0.19 -17.69 2.69
CA ILE A 83 1.00 -17.15 3.79
C ILE A 83 2.47 -17.54 3.63
N ALA A 84 2.75 -18.81 3.30
CA ALA A 84 4.11 -19.28 3.07
C ALA A 84 4.76 -18.56 1.88
N PHE A 85 4.01 -18.37 0.78
CA PHE A 85 4.48 -17.62 -0.37
C PHE A 85 4.74 -16.15 -0.03
N ALA A 86 3.84 -15.50 0.71
CA ALA A 86 4.05 -14.13 1.20
C ALA A 86 5.33 -14.05 2.04
N ARG A 87 5.53 -14.98 2.98
CA ARG A 87 6.72 -15.02 3.83
C ARG A 87 8.02 -15.12 3.04
N ALA A 88 8.05 -15.96 2.00
CA ALA A 88 9.22 -16.11 1.14
C ALA A 88 9.57 -14.80 0.38
N HIS A 89 8.59 -13.93 0.16
CA HIS A 89 8.72 -12.66 -0.56
C HIS A 89 8.66 -11.43 0.37
N MET A 90 8.81 -11.64 1.68
CA MET A 90 8.94 -10.57 2.68
C MET A 90 10.30 -10.57 3.40
N PRO A 91 11.44 -10.54 2.67
CA PRO A 91 12.76 -10.63 3.26
C PRO A 91 13.15 -9.39 4.07
N VAL A 92 12.63 -8.20 3.75
CA VAL A 92 12.98 -6.96 4.47
C VAL A 92 12.36 -6.98 5.86
N SER A 93 11.06 -7.23 5.96
CA SER A 93 10.34 -7.40 7.22
C SER A 93 10.96 -8.52 8.06
N THR A 94 11.32 -9.65 7.45
CA THR A 94 12.02 -10.74 8.15
C THR A 94 13.34 -10.26 8.76
N ALA A 95 14.15 -9.52 8.00
CA ALA A 95 15.43 -8.99 8.48
C ALA A 95 15.28 -7.92 9.57
N LEU A 96 14.23 -7.09 9.51
CA LEU A 96 13.94 -6.08 10.53
C LEU A 96 13.38 -6.71 11.80
N ALA A 97 12.47 -7.70 11.69
CA ALA A 97 11.94 -8.44 12.84
C ALA A 97 13.06 -9.12 13.63
N ALA A 98 14.05 -9.72 12.95
CA ALA A 98 15.18 -10.40 13.59
C ALA A 98 16.01 -9.49 14.54
N ARG A 99 15.88 -8.16 14.43
CA ARG A 99 16.58 -7.18 15.27
C ARG A 99 15.83 -6.86 16.57
N LEU A 100 14.58 -7.29 16.70
CA LEU A 100 13.73 -6.99 17.85
C LEU A 100 13.80 -8.09 18.91
N ASP A 101 13.64 -7.75 20.17
CA ASP A 101 13.30 -8.69 21.25
C ASP A 101 12.00 -8.19 21.87
N LEU A 102 10.94 -8.98 21.70
CA LEU A 102 9.58 -8.63 22.13
C LEU A 102 9.12 -9.57 23.26
N THR A 103 10.05 -10.29 23.89
CA THR A 103 9.76 -11.24 24.97
C THR A 103 8.97 -10.58 26.08
N GLY A 104 7.77 -11.13 26.34
CA GLY A 104 6.89 -10.66 27.42
C GLY A 104 6.06 -9.42 27.08
N LEU A 105 6.06 -8.96 25.83
CA LEU A 105 5.15 -7.91 25.35
C LEU A 105 3.89 -8.52 24.72
N ARG A 106 2.75 -7.91 25.00
CA ARG A 106 1.48 -8.17 24.32
C ARG A 106 1.30 -7.18 23.18
N VAL A 107 1.32 -7.66 21.95
CA VAL A 107 1.22 -6.84 20.74
C VAL A 107 -0.11 -7.11 20.06
N GLY A 108 -0.93 -6.07 19.93
CA GLY A 108 -2.12 -6.08 19.10
C GLY A 108 -1.78 -5.70 17.66
N VAL A 109 -2.31 -6.44 16.69
CA VAL A 109 -2.22 -6.13 15.26
C VAL A 109 -3.63 -5.88 14.75
N ALA A 110 -3.94 -4.65 14.35
CA ALA A 110 -5.25 -4.21 13.88
C ALA A 110 -5.12 -3.57 12.51
N MET A 111 -5.39 -4.36 11.46
CA MET A 111 -5.24 -3.96 10.06
C MET A 111 -5.95 -4.95 9.16
N VAL A 112 -5.97 -4.69 7.85
CA VAL A 112 -6.47 -5.63 6.85
C VAL A 112 -5.85 -7.01 7.06
N LEU A 113 -6.68 -8.03 7.26
CA LEU A 113 -6.23 -9.39 7.54
C LEU A 113 -6.10 -10.18 6.25
N GLU A 114 -4.87 -10.22 5.75
CA GLU A 114 -4.47 -10.89 4.52
C GLU A 114 -3.16 -11.68 4.75
N PRO A 115 -2.65 -12.47 3.78
CA PRO A 115 -1.48 -13.32 4.01
C PRO A 115 -0.25 -12.57 4.54
N LYS A 116 -0.06 -11.31 4.14
CA LYS A 116 1.08 -10.46 4.53
C LYS A 116 0.97 -10.04 6.00
N THR A 117 -0.23 -9.69 6.46
CA THR A 117 -0.53 -9.38 7.88
C THR A 117 -0.34 -10.61 8.78
N ALA A 118 -0.71 -11.79 8.28
CA ALA A 118 -0.42 -13.04 8.98
C ALA A 118 1.09 -13.28 9.11
N VAL A 119 1.88 -12.96 8.09
CA VAL A 119 3.35 -13.02 8.17
C VAL A 119 3.89 -12.03 9.21
N LEU A 120 3.40 -10.78 9.24
CA LEU A 120 3.79 -9.82 10.29
C LEU A 120 3.51 -10.39 11.70
N SER A 121 2.33 -10.96 11.89
CA SER A 121 1.92 -11.57 13.18
C SER A 121 2.81 -12.75 13.58
N LEU A 122 3.18 -13.62 12.62
CA LEU A 122 4.13 -14.71 12.81
C LEU A 122 5.52 -14.19 13.19
N LEU A 123 6.03 -13.20 12.47
CA LEU A 123 7.33 -12.58 12.74
C LEU A 123 7.38 -11.99 14.15
N LEU A 124 6.34 -11.28 14.59
CA LEU A 124 6.26 -10.71 15.95
C LEU A 124 6.30 -11.81 17.02
N ARG A 125 5.53 -12.89 16.84
CA ARG A 125 5.49 -14.03 17.77
C ARG A 125 6.84 -14.75 17.85
N GLU A 126 7.55 -14.89 16.73
CA GLU A 126 8.91 -15.45 16.68
C GLU A 126 9.95 -14.60 17.42
N ARG A 127 9.64 -13.32 17.70
CA ARG A 127 10.47 -12.45 18.54
C ARG A 127 10.04 -12.44 20.01
N GLY A 128 9.12 -13.32 20.41
CA GLY A 128 8.71 -13.53 21.81
C GLY A 128 7.47 -12.76 22.25
N ALA A 129 6.79 -12.04 21.35
CA ALA A 129 5.55 -11.35 21.66
C ALA A 129 4.37 -12.33 21.82
N GLU A 130 3.47 -12.02 22.74
CA GLU A 130 2.10 -12.53 22.72
C GLU A 130 1.29 -11.68 21.74
N VAL A 131 0.81 -12.28 20.65
CA VAL A 131 0.18 -11.53 19.54
C VAL A 131 -1.31 -11.82 19.49
N SER A 132 -2.11 -10.75 19.43
CA SER A 132 -3.53 -10.80 19.13
C SER A 132 -3.83 -10.03 17.86
N VAL A 133 -4.77 -10.51 17.06
CA VAL A 133 -5.08 -9.95 15.74
C VAL A 133 -6.55 -9.51 15.71
N TYR A 134 -6.78 -8.30 15.20
CA TYR A 134 -8.10 -7.77 14.88
C TYR A 134 -8.13 -7.34 13.42
N ALA A 135 -9.27 -7.54 12.76
CA ALA A 135 -9.57 -6.90 11.49
C ALA A 135 -11.06 -6.57 11.41
N HIS A 136 -11.36 -5.45 10.74
CA HIS A 136 -12.73 -5.06 10.45
C HIS A 136 -13.40 -6.11 9.53
N PRO A 137 -14.72 -6.33 9.60
CA PRO A 137 -15.43 -7.32 8.77
C PRO A 137 -15.13 -7.19 7.27
N ASP A 138 -15.12 -5.97 6.73
CA ASP A 138 -14.85 -5.69 5.30
C ASP A 138 -13.36 -5.82 4.91
N GLU A 139 -12.49 -6.06 5.89
CA GLU A 139 -11.04 -6.13 5.72
C GLU A 139 -10.50 -7.52 6.10
N THR A 140 -11.38 -8.52 6.20
CA THR A 140 -11.02 -9.86 6.66
C THR A 140 -10.97 -10.85 5.50
N ASP A 141 -9.80 -11.48 5.26
CA ASP A 141 -9.73 -12.75 4.56
C ASP A 141 -10.03 -13.90 5.55
N PRO A 142 -11.21 -14.54 5.46
CA PRO A 142 -11.62 -15.53 6.46
C PRO A 142 -10.76 -16.79 6.43
N ALA A 143 -10.16 -17.15 5.29
CA ALA A 143 -9.27 -18.30 5.20
C ALA A 143 -7.93 -18.03 5.90
N VAL A 144 -7.42 -16.80 5.80
CA VAL A 144 -6.22 -16.37 6.53
C VAL A 144 -6.51 -16.25 8.04
N ALA A 145 -7.66 -15.72 8.41
CA ALA A 145 -8.09 -15.67 9.81
C ALA A 145 -8.12 -17.06 10.45
N GLU A 146 -8.68 -18.05 9.73
CA GLU A 146 -8.72 -19.43 10.21
C GLU A 146 -7.32 -20.06 10.27
N ALA A 147 -6.46 -19.79 9.30
CA ALA A 147 -5.07 -20.26 9.33
C ALA A 147 -4.30 -19.73 10.56
N LEU A 148 -4.48 -18.46 10.94
CA LEU A 148 -3.89 -17.90 12.16
C LEU A 148 -4.50 -18.50 13.44
N ARG A 149 -5.82 -18.78 13.46
CA ARG A 149 -6.44 -19.47 14.61
C ARG A 149 -5.87 -20.88 14.78
N ALA A 150 -5.69 -21.62 13.69
CA ALA A 150 -5.07 -22.94 13.69
C ALA A 150 -3.62 -22.91 14.20
N GLU A 151 -2.90 -21.80 13.95
CA GLU A 151 -1.58 -21.51 14.52
C GLU A 151 -1.62 -21.10 16.00
N GLY A 152 -2.81 -20.94 16.60
CA GLY A 152 -2.98 -20.61 18.02
C GLY A 152 -3.00 -19.12 18.36
N PHE A 153 -3.16 -18.23 17.37
CA PHE A 153 -3.36 -16.80 17.64
C PHE A 153 -4.79 -16.51 18.15
N ALA A 154 -4.91 -15.51 19.03
CA ALA A 154 -6.21 -14.91 19.33
C ALA A 154 -6.62 -13.98 18.18
N VAL A 155 -7.62 -14.38 17.39
CA VAL A 155 -8.04 -13.66 16.18
C VAL A 155 -9.50 -13.20 16.28
N THR A 156 -9.69 -11.88 16.31
CA THR A 156 -10.99 -11.18 16.31
C THR A 156 -11.21 -10.57 14.93
N ALA A 157 -11.61 -11.41 13.97
CA ALA A 157 -11.86 -11.04 12.58
C ALA A 157 -12.95 -11.95 12.02
N ASP A 158 -14.12 -11.39 11.73
CA ASP A 158 -15.28 -12.13 11.24
C ASP A 158 -16.07 -11.25 10.26
N PRO A 159 -16.13 -11.61 8.96
CA PRO A 159 -16.78 -10.81 7.92
C PRO A 159 -18.32 -10.78 8.04
N SER A 160 -18.91 -11.56 8.94
CA SER A 160 -20.37 -11.57 9.17
C SER A 160 -20.85 -10.54 10.20
N LEU A 161 -19.93 -9.96 10.99
CA LEU A 161 -20.29 -8.98 12.02
C LEU A 161 -20.71 -7.65 11.40
N SER A 162 -21.63 -6.95 12.07
CA SER A 162 -22.01 -5.59 11.69
C SER A 162 -22.49 -4.78 12.89
N GLY A 163 -22.31 -3.46 12.83
CA GLY A 163 -22.91 -2.52 13.78
C GLY A 163 -22.53 -2.77 15.24
N ALA A 164 -23.50 -3.15 16.08
CA ALA A 164 -23.26 -3.32 17.52
C ALA A 164 -22.38 -4.55 17.84
N GLU A 165 -22.45 -5.60 17.03
CA GLU A 165 -21.66 -6.82 17.22
C GLU A 165 -20.20 -6.59 16.87
N GLU A 166 -19.95 -5.86 15.78
CA GLU A 166 -18.62 -5.40 15.37
C GLU A 166 -17.97 -4.54 16.47
N LEU A 167 -18.70 -3.54 17.00
CA LEU A 167 -18.23 -2.71 18.10
C LEU A 167 -17.92 -3.54 19.36
N THR A 168 -18.73 -4.56 19.63
CA THR A 168 -18.51 -5.47 20.77
C THR A 168 -17.21 -6.26 20.58
N ALA A 169 -16.94 -6.76 19.38
CA ALA A 169 -15.72 -7.48 19.04
C ALA A 169 -14.47 -6.58 19.17
N ALA A 170 -14.51 -5.36 18.62
CA ALA A 170 -13.43 -4.37 18.74
C ALA A 170 -13.11 -4.05 20.22
N ARG A 171 -14.15 -3.86 21.04
CA ARG A 171 -14.01 -3.65 22.49
C ARG A 171 -13.41 -4.84 23.21
N ALA A 172 -13.81 -6.05 22.85
CA ALA A 172 -13.29 -7.28 23.44
C ALA A 172 -11.79 -7.43 23.15
N PHE A 173 -11.36 -7.14 21.92
CA PHE A 173 -9.95 -7.13 21.54
C PHE A 173 -9.14 -6.12 22.38
N LEU A 174 -9.60 -4.86 22.50
CA LEU A 174 -8.90 -3.84 23.30
C LEU A 174 -8.81 -4.22 24.79
N ARG A 175 -9.87 -4.82 25.34
CA ARG A 175 -9.94 -5.21 26.76
C ARG A 175 -9.18 -6.50 27.10
N ALA A 176 -8.74 -7.27 26.10
CA ALA A 176 -7.82 -8.38 26.34
C ALA A 176 -6.47 -7.90 26.92
N GLY A 177 -6.16 -6.61 26.75
CA GLY A 177 -5.01 -5.95 27.34
C GLY A 177 -3.77 -6.07 26.45
N LEU A 178 -3.27 -4.91 26.03
CA LEU A 178 -2.15 -4.77 25.09
C LEU A 178 -1.07 -3.90 25.72
N ASP A 179 0.18 -4.14 25.35
CA ASP A 179 1.29 -3.22 25.68
C ASP A 179 1.62 -2.32 24.47
N VAL A 180 1.46 -2.83 23.25
CA VAL A 180 1.60 -2.08 22.00
C VAL A 180 0.47 -2.43 21.03
N LEU A 181 -0.01 -1.45 20.25
CA LEU A 181 -0.94 -1.65 19.14
C LEU A 181 -0.30 -1.22 17.81
N LEU A 182 -0.26 -2.10 16.82
CA LEU A 182 0.00 -1.74 15.42
C LEU A 182 -1.36 -1.55 14.74
N ASP A 183 -1.67 -0.32 14.33
CA ASP A 183 -2.99 0.07 13.82
C ASP A 183 -2.89 0.59 12.38
N ASP A 184 -3.97 0.39 11.63
CA ASP A 184 -4.19 0.85 10.25
C ASP A 184 -5.51 1.63 10.22
N GLY A 185 -5.42 2.96 10.15
CA GLY A 185 -6.58 3.87 10.13
C GLY A 185 -6.94 4.49 11.49
N ALA A 186 -6.21 4.15 12.55
CA ALA A 186 -6.37 4.65 13.92
C ALA A 186 -7.75 4.42 14.55
N HIS A 187 -8.56 3.51 14.01
CA HIS A 187 -9.91 3.26 14.47
C HIS A 187 -9.91 2.71 15.91
N LEU A 188 -9.01 1.76 16.20
CA LEU A 188 -8.92 1.16 17.53
C LEU A 188 -8.18 2.06 18.52
N ILE A 189 -7.14 2.79 18.09
CA ILE A 189 -6.51 3.81 18.95
C ILE A 189 -7.58 4.81 19.43
N ARG A 190 -8.39 5.34 18.51
CA ARG A 190 -9.46 6.30 18.84
C ARG A 190 -10.55 5.69 19.70
N LEU A 191 -11.01 4.48 19.38
CA LEU A 191 -12.02 3.78 20.17
C LEU A 191 -11.55 3.55 21.61
N ALA A 192 -10.29 3.16 21.80
CA ALA A 192 -9.72 2.97 23.13
C ALA A 192 -9.70 4.27 23.96
N HIS A 193 -9.44 5.42 23.33
CA HIS A 193 -9.51 6.72 24.00
C HIS A 193 -10.94 7.13 24.38
N ASP A 194 -11.93 6.78 23.55
CA ASP A 194 -13.33 7.11 23.79
C ASP A 194 -13.96 6.21 24.87
N ASP A 195 -13.68 4.91 24.82
CA ASP A 195 -14.29 3.91 25.70
C ASP A 195 -13.70 3.89 27.12
N ASP A 196 -12.37 3.82 27.23
CA ASP A 196 -11.68 3.75 28.51
C ASP A 196 -10.26 4.32 28.39
N PRO A 197 -10.06 5.60 28.75
CA PRO A 197 -8.75 6.23 28.74
C PRO A 197 -7.68 5.50 29.56
N GLY A 198 -8.07 4.70 30.55
CA GLY A 198 -7.14 3.90 31.35
C GLY A 198 -6.47 2.77 30.55
N LEU A 199 -7.11 2.29 29.46
CA LEU A 199 -6.50 1.30 28.57
C LEU A 199 -5.26 1.86 27.89
N VAL A 200 -5.39 3.04 27.28
CA VAL A 200 -4.32 3.66 26.48
C VAL A 200 -3.20 4.25 27.31
N GLU A 201 -3.48 4.62 28.58
CA GLU A 201 -2.47 5.04 29.55
C GLU A 201 -1.57 3.88 30.00
N GLY A 202 -2.04 2.63 29.90
CA GLY A 202 -1.26 1.44 30.20
C GLY A 202 -0.35 0.98 29.06
N TRP A 203 -0.54 1.50 27.85
CA TRP A 203 0.27 1.11 26.69
C TRP A 203 1.66 1.74 26.74
N ILE A 204 2.64 1.04 26.19
CA ILE A 204 3.91 1.65 25.77
C ILE A 204 3.64 2.65 24.64
N GLY A 205 2.72 2.29 23.73
CA GLY A 205 2.22 3.16 22.67
C GLY A 205 1.56 2.39 21.54
N ALA A 206 1.40 3.06 20.41
CA ALA A 206 0.91 2.50 19.17
C ALA A 206 1.77 2.93 17.97
N CYS A 207 1.59 2.25 16.85
CA CYS A 207 2.15 2.65 15.57
C CYS A 207 1.00 2.76 14.56
N GLU A 208 0.94 3.88 13.81
CA GLU A 208 -0.14 4.15 12.86
C GLU A 208 0.39 4.28 11.44
N GLU A 209 -0.13 3.44 10.54
CA GLU A 209 0.39 3.25 9.19
C GLU A 209 -0.22 4.16 8.12
N THR A 210 -1.33 4.85 8.39
CA THR A 210 -2.05 5.61 7.36
C THR A 210 -2.08 7.11 7.57
N THR A 211 -2.25 7.84 6.46
CA THR A 211 -2.52 9.28 6.49
C THR A 211 -3.89 9.58 7.13
N SER A 212 -4.89 8.75 6.83
CA SER A 212 -6.26 8.86 7.34
C SER A 212 -6.34 8.65 8.85
N GLY A 213 -5.52 7.76 9.41
CA GLY A 213 -5.38 7.54 10.84
C GLY A 213 -4.55 8.62 11.55
N LEU A 214 -3.42 9.06 10.99
CA LEU A 214 -2.61 10.12 11.60
C LEU A 214 -3.30 11.48 11.68
N THR A 215 -4.16 11.81 10.71
CA THR A 215 -4.87 13.09 10.66
C THR A 215 -5.71 13.35 11.92
N PRO A 216 -6.66 12.48 12.33
CA PRO A 216 -7.39 12.65 13.58
C PRO A 216 -6.50 12.52 14.82
N LEU A 217 -5.46 11.69 14.82
CA LEU A 217 -4.54 11.57 15.96
C LEU A 217 -3.75 12.87 16.23
N ARG A 218 -3.31 13.57 15.17
CA ARG A 218 -2.72 14.91 15.29
C ARG A 218 -3.71 15.93 15.86
N ARG A 219 -4.99 15.88 15.44
CA ARG A 219 -6.04 16.72 16.04
C ARG A 219 -6.26 16.40 17.52
N MET A 220 -6.20 15.13 17.91
CA MET A 220 -6.26 14.72 19.31
C MET A 220 -5.07 15.24 20.11
N GLN A 221 -3.86 15.23 19.54
CA GLN A 221 -2.67 15.83 20.15
C GLN A 221 -2.85 17.34 20.33
N ASP A 222 -3.27 18.07 19.30
CA ASP A 222 -3.46 19.52 19.35
C ASP A 222 -4.53 19.92 20.38
N ALA A 223 -5.53 19.07 20.59
CA ALA A 223 -6.55 19.22 21.63
C ALA A 223 -6.09 18.77 23.03
N GLY A 224 -4.89 18.19 23.18
CA GLY A 224 -4.37 17.69 24.45
C GLY A 224 -5.08 16.45 24.99
N ILE A 225 -5.75 15.68 24.12
CA ILE A 225 -6.54 14.49 24.50
C ILE A 225 -5.92 13.15 24.06
N LEU A 226 -4.84 13.18 23.26
CA LEU A 226 -4.08 11.97 22.93
C LEU A 226 -3.26 11.53 24.15
N ARG A 227 -3.57 10.35 24.69
CA ARG A 227 -3.02 9.85 25.97
C ARG A 227 -1.97 8.76 25.82
N THR A 228 -1.67 8.36 24.59
CA THR A 228 -0.63 7.36 24.29
C THR A 228 0.37 7.91 23.27
N ALA A 229 1.56 7.34 23.26
CA ALA A 229 2.55 7.62 22.21
C ALA A 229 2.14 6.92 20.91
N VAL A 230 2.23 7.61 19.79
CA VAL A 230 1.97 7.05 18.45
C VAL A 230 3.17 7.28 17.56
N MET A 231 3.78 6.22 17.04
CA MET A 231 4.78 6.34 15.99
C MET A 231 4.08 6.51 14.63
N ALA A 232 4.42 7.58 13.92
CA ALA A 232 3.86 7.92 12.62
C ALA A 232 4.55 7.14 11.49
N VAL A 233 4.19 5.86 11.33
CA VAL A 233 4.75 4.97 10.30
C VAL A 233 4.50 5.52 8.91
N ASN A 234 3.31 6.08 8.67
CA ASN A 234 2.99 6.66 7.37
C ASN A 234 3.95 7.78 6.94
N ASP A 235 4.49 8.56 7.87
CA ASP A 235 5.36 9.70 7.56
C ASP A 235 6.74 9.26 7.03
N ALA A 236 7.13 7.98 7.21
CA ALA A 236 8.35 7.44 6.64
C ALA A 236 8.32 7.54 5.11
N ARG A 237 9.44 7.98 4.52
CA ARG A 237 9.60 8.08 3.07
C ARG A 237 9.52 6.71 2.42
N THR A 238 10.08 5.68 3.05
CA THR A 238 10.02 4.29 2.54
C THR A 238 8.61 3.70 2.57
N LYS A 239 7.67 4.31 3.29
CA LYS A 239 6.24 3.99 3.22
C LYS A 239 5.55 4.82 2.13
N THR A 240 5.47 6.13 2.32
CA THR A 240 4.63 7.00 1.49
C THR A 240 5.07 7.05 0.01
N MET A 241 6.38 7.01 -0.26
CA MET A 241 6.89 7.11 -1.64
C MET A 241 6.72 5.81 -2.44
N PHE A 242 6.47 4.68 -1.77
CA PHE A 242 6.48 3.36 -2.38
C PHE A 242 5.10 2.72 -2.40
N ASP A 243 4.50 2.54 -1.22
CA ASP A 243 3.22 1.86 -1.03
C ASP A 243 2.10 2.52 -1.85
N ASN A 244 1.87 3.79 -1.57
CA ASN A 244 0.78 4.54 -2.20
C ASN A 244 0.97 4.68 -3.72
N ARG A 245 2.21 4.87 -4.19
CA ARG A 245 2.49 5.16 -5.61
C ARG A 245 2.57 3.91 -6.47
N TYR A 246 3.31 2.89 -6.03
CA TYR A 246 3.52 1.68 -6.82
C TYR A 246 2.53 0.59 -6.43
N GLY A 247 2.37 0.33 -5.12
CA GLY A 247 1.48 -0.69 -4.59
C GLY A 247 0.02 -0.46 -4.97
N THR A 248 -0.57 0.60 -4.43
CA THR A 248 -1.98 0.96 -4.68
C THR A 248 -2.25 1.23 -6.15
N GLY A 249 -1.31 1.87 -6.86
CA GLY A 249 -1.41 2.12 -8.30
C GLY A 249 -1.57 0.82 -9.10
N GLN A 250 -0.69 -0.16 -8.91
CA GLN A 250 -0.75 -1.44 -9.62
C GLN A 250 -2.01 -2.24 -9.21
N SER A 251 -2.23 -2.42 -7.90
CA SER A 251 -3.28 -3.29 -7.38
C SER A 251 -4.68 -2.78 -7.75
N CYS A 252 -4.95 -1.47 -7.58
CA CYS A 252 -6.26 -0.90 -7.90
C CYS A 252 -6.55 -0.97 -9.40
N VAL A 253 -5.60 -0.56 -10.25
CA VAL A 253 -5.82 -0.53 -11.69
C VAL A 253 -5.99 -1.94 -12.26
N PHE A 254 -5.26 -2.93 -11.75
CA PHE A 254 -5.40 -4.31 -12.21
C PHE A 254 -6.71 -4.94 -11.71
N ALA A 255 -7.13 -4.66 -10.48
CA ALA A 255 -8.43 -5.10 -9.96
C ALA A 255 -9.60 -4.48 -10.77
N ILE A 256 -9.52 -3.18 -11.07
CA ILE A 256 -10.50 -2.50 -11.95
C ILE A 256 -10.54 -3.17 -13.31
N ALA A 257 -9.38 -3.42 -13.92
CA ALA A 257 -9.30 -4.03 -15.25
C ALA A 257 -9.85 -5.47 -15.27
N ASP A 258 -9.57 -6.28 -14.23
CA ASP A 258 -10.16 -7.61 -14.03
C ASP A 258 -11.69 -7.54 -13.95
N LEU A 259 -12.24 -6.69 -13.08
CA LEU A 259 -13.70 -6.54 -12.93
C LEU A 259 -14.41 -6.03 -14.20
N LEU A 260 -13.76 -5.14 -14.97
CA LEU A 260 -14.31 -4.65 -16.22
C LEU A 260 -14.30 -5.73 -17.30
N GLU A 261 -13.23 -6.51 -17.39
CA GLU A 261 -13.10 -7.60 -18.36
C GLU A 261 -14.16 -8.69 -18.15
N GLU A 262 -14.46 -9.05 -16.90
CA GLU A 262 -15.56 -9.97 -16.55
C GLU A 262 -16.92 -9.52 -17.09
N ARG A 263 -17.08 -8.21 -17.30
CA ARG A 263 -18.29 -7.57 -17.82
C ARG A 263 -18.20 -7.25 -19.31
N GLY A 264 -17.14 -7.69 -19.99
CA GLY A 264 -16.90 -7.42 -21.40
C GLY A 264 -16.58 -5.95 -21.71
N ILE A 265 -16.14 -5.18 -20.73
CA ILE A 265 -15.75 -3.77 -20.86
C ILE A 265 -14.22 -3.70 -20.82
N ALA A 266 -13.60 -3.01 -21.78
CA ALA A 266 -12.18 -2.74 -21.71
C ALA A 266 -11.90 -1.49 -20.89
N LEU A 267 -10.72 -1.45 -20.27
CA LEU A 267 -10.22 -0.24 -19.63
C LEU A 267 -10.13 0.94 -20.61
N THR A 268 -9.87 0.65 -21.89
CA THR A 268 -9.68 1.62 -22.98
C THR A 268 -10.96 1.98 -23.74
N ASP A 269 -12.11 1.40 -23.40
CA ASP A 269 -13.40 1.72 -24.04
C ASP A 269 -13.98 3.08 -23.58
N GLN A 270 -13.34 3.72 -22.60
CA GLN A 270 -13.70 5.02 -22.04
C GLN A 270 -12.45 5.77 -21.57
N PRO A 271 -12.49 7.11 -21.48
CA PRO A 271 -11.47 7.85 -20.76
C PRO A 271 -11.53 7.51 -19.26
N ALA A 272 -10.39 7.60 -18.57
CA ALA A 272 -10.30 7.47 -17.14
C ALA A 272 -10.10 8.84 -16.49
N LEU A 273 -10.94 9.21 -15.52
CA LEU A 273 -10.80 10.40 -14.69
C LEU A 273 -10.31 9.99 -13.31
N VAL A 274 -9.12 10.45 -12.92
CA VAL A 274 -8.59 10.27 -11.56
C VAL A 274 -8.91 11.51 -10.74
N LEU A 275 -9.60 11.34 -9.62
CA LEU A 275 -9.89 12.40 -8.65
C LEU A 275 -8.81 12.39 -7.56
N GLY A 276 -8.05 13.48 -7.46
CA GLY A 276 -6.89 13.59 -6.57
C GLY A 276 -5.59 13.15 -7.25
N TYR A 277 -4.53 13.94 -7.06
CA TYR A 277 -3.21 13.69 -7.67
C TYR A 277 -2.09 13.69 -6.62
N GLY A 278 -2.39 13.16 -5.43
CA GLY A 278 -1.37 12.74 -4.46
C GLY A 278 -0.69 11.44 -4.88
N PRO A 279 0.14 10.81 -4.02
CA PRO A 279 0.89 9.59 -4.36
C PRO A 279 0.03 8.45 -4.93
N VAL A 280 -1.16 8.21 -4.37
CA VAL A 280 -2.13 7.22 -4.88
C VAL A 280 -2.62 7.60 -6.27
N GLY A 281 -3.08 8.84 -6.46
CA GLY A 281 -3.56 9.35 -7.74
C GLY A 281 -2.48 9.33 -8.84
N GLN A 282 -1.24 9.68 -8.50
CA GLN A 282 -0.08 9.55 -9.39
C GLN A 282 0.13 8.09 -9.81
N GLY A 283 0.05 7.16 -8.86
CA GLY A 283 0.15 5.72 -9.11
C GLY A 283 -0.94 5.21 -10.05
N VAL A 284 -2.20 5.51 -9.74
CA VAL A 284 -3.37 5.13 -10.53
C VAL A 284 -3.28 5.71 -11.95
N ALA A 285 -3.00 7.01 -12.08
CA ALA A 285 -2.86 7.66 -13.39
C ALA A 285 -1.73 7.07 -14.23
N ALA A 286 -0.58 6.77 -13.63
CA ALA A 286 0.55 6.16 -14.32
C ALA A 286 0.21 4.74 -14.84
N HIS A 287 -0.43 3.90 -14.02
CA HIS A 287 -0.78 2.53 -14.41
C HIS A 287 -1.91 2.49 -15.45
N LEU A 288 -2.96 3.32 -15.29
CA LEU A 288 -4.00 3.48 -16.31
C LEU A 288 -3.41 3.86 -17.68
N ARG A 289 -2.49 4.84 -17.69
CA ARG A 289 -1.79 5.25 -18.91
C ARG A 289 -0.88 4.15 -19.46
N ALA A 290 -0.18 3.40 -18.60
CA ALA A 290 0.67 2.30 -19.04
C ALA A 290 -0.12 1.20 -19.76
N LEU A 291 -1.37 0.94 -19.31
CA LEU A 291 -2.34 0.04 -19.94
C LEU A 291 -3.10 0.67 -21.13
N GLY A 292 -2.79 1.91 -21.49
CA GLY A 292 -3.29 2.57 -22.71
C GLY A 292 -4.58 3.37 -22.54
N ALA A 293 -5.07 3.60 -21.32
CA ALA A 293 -6.23 4.46 -21.10
C ALA A 293 -5.91 5.94 -21.39
N GLU A 294 -6.89 6.69 -21.91
CA GLU A 294 -6.83 8.15 -21.94
C GLU A 294 -7.10 8.69 -20.53
N VAL A 295 -6.06 9.20 -19.87
CA VAL A 295 -6.15 9.63 -18.47
C VAL A 295 -6.35 11.15 -18.36
N ARG A 296 -7.31 11.51 -17.52
CA ARG A 296 -7.67 12.87 -17.12
C ARG A 296 -7.56 12.98 -15.60
N VAL A 297 -7.31 14.18 -15.09
CA VAL A 297 -7.10 14.42 -13.65
C VAL A 297 -7.94 15.61 -13.18
N ALA A 298 -8.59 15.48 -12.03
CA ALA A 298 -9.16 16.59 -11.29
C ALA A 298 -8.47 16.74 -9.93
N GLU A 299 -8.03 17.96 -9.60
CA GLU A 299 -7.44 18.31 -8.31
C GLU A 299 -7.97 19.66 -7.81
N THR A 300 -8.15 19.73 -6.50
CA THR A 300 -8.35 20.92 -5.68
C THR A 300 -7.04 21.64 -5.31
N ASP A 301 -5.93 20.91 -5.15
CA ASP A 301 -4.61 21.50 -4.88
C ASP A 301 -3.98 22.02 -6.19
N PRO A 302 -3.68 23.32 -6.29
CA PRO A 302 -3.18 23.91 -7.53
C PRO A 302 -1.76 23.47 -7.91
N VAL A 303 -0.91 23.09 -6.94
CA VAL A 303 0.45 22.58 -7.20
C VAL A 303 0.36 21.18 -7.79
N ARG A 304 -0.47 20.31 -7.22
CA ARG A 304 -0.68 18.95 -7.74
C ARG A 304 -1.41 18.95 -9.08
N ALA A 305 -2.36 19.87 -9.29
CA ALA A 305 -2.97 20.06 -10.61
C ALA A 305 -1.94 20.49 -11.66
N LEU A 306 -1.01 21.40 -11.29
CA LEU A 306 0.08 21.82 -12.17
C LEU A 306 1.05 20.67 -12.48
N GLU A 307 1.36 19.84 -11.48
CA GLU A 307 2.17 18.63 -11.63
C GLU A 307 1.51 17.65 -12.61
N ALA A 308 0.23 17.31 -12.41
CA ALA A 308 -0.52 16.43 -13.31
C ALA A 308 -0.49 16.91 -14.78
N ARG A 309 -0.59 18.23 -14.99
CA ARG A 309 -0.50 18.82 -16.33
C ARG A 309 0.89 18.65 -16.94
N HIS A 310 1.95 18.81 -16.14
CA HIS A 310 3.33 18.61 -16.61
C HIS A 310 3.67 17.12 -16.81
N ASP A 311 3.02 16.23 -16.07
CA ASP A 311 3.06 14.79 -16.33
C ASP A 311 2.29 14.40 -17.60
N GLY A 312 1.60 15.34 -18.25
CA GLY A 312 0.97 15.17 -19.56
C GLY A 312 -0.52 14.81 -19.52
N PHE A 313 -1.19 14.98 -18.38
CA PHE A 313 -2.62 14.68 -18.24
C PHE A 313 -3.50 15.89 -18.57
N CYS A 314 -4.69 15.62 -19.12
CA CYS A 314 -5.73 16.64 -19.25
C CYS A 314 -6.33 16.95 -17.87
N THR A 315 -6.16 18.18 -17.40
CA THR A 315 -6.62 18.63 -16.09
C THR A 315 -7.84 19.54 -16.20
N GLY A 316 -8.83 19.36 -15.33
CA GLY A 316 -10.01 20.22 -15.32
C GLY A 316 -11.01 19.87 -14.20
N PRO A 317 -12.14 20.60 -14.12
CA PRO A 317 -13.17 20.34 -13.13
C PRO A 317 -13.77 18.93 -13.31
N ALA A 318 -13.91 18.17 -12.21
CA ALA A 318 -14.40 16.79 -12.26
C ALA A 318 -15.75 16.64 -12.99
N ARG A 319 -16.72 17.53 -12.71
CA ARG A 319 -18.04 17.56 -13.35
C ARG A 319 -18.00 17.68 -14.89
N GLU A 320 -16.93 18.28 -15.44
CA GLU A 320 -16.78 18.48 -16.89
C GLU A 320 -16.09 17.28 -17.54
N LEU A 321 -15.32 16.51 -16.77
CA LEU A 321 -14.51 15.39 -17.26
C LEU A 321 -15.12 14.02 -17.00
N ALA A 322 -16.11 13.92 -16.11
CA ALA A 322 -16.70 12.67 -15.63
C ALA A 322 -17.63 11.99 -16.65
N ALA A 323 -18.24 12.75 -17.55
CA ALA A 323 -19.24 12.23 -18.49
C ALA A 323 -18.70 11.05 -19.32
N GLY A 324 -19.31 9.87 -19.14
CA GLY A 324 -18.96 8.62 -19.83
C GLY A 324 -17.62 8.00 -19.39
N ALA A 325 -16.95 8.54 -18.38
CA ALA A 325 -15.63 8.10 -17.93
C ALA A 325 -15.69 6.93 -16.95
N LEU A 326 -14.55 6.23 -16.83
CA LEU A 326 -14.18 5.51 -15.61
C LEU A 326 -13.66 6.54 -14.59
N VAL A 327 -14.43 6.80 -13.54
CA VAL A 327 -14.01 7.70 -12.46
C VAL A 327 -13.35 6.87 -11.36
N VAL A 328 -12.11 7.22 -11.00
CA VAL A 328 -11.36 6.59 -9.91
C VAL A 328 -11.07 7.62 -8.83
N SER A 329 -11.66 7.45 -7.64
CA SER A 329 -11.37 8.31 -6.50
C SER A 329 -10.07 7.88 -5.82
N ALA A 330 -9.12 8.80 -5.67
CA ALA A 330 -7.81 8.56 -5.06
C ALA A 330 -7.47 9.64 -4.02
N THR A 331 -8.51 10.14 -3.32
CA THR A 331 -8.38 11.32 -2.45
C THR A 331 -8.19 10.98 -0.97
N GLY A 332 -8.74 9.87 -0.49
CA GLY A 332 -8.84 9.61 0.95
C GLY A 332 -9.80 10.58 1.65
N VAL A 333 -10.77 11.14 0.92
CA VAL A 333 -11.75 12.11 1.44
C VAL A 333 -13.17 11.61 1.19
N PRO A 334 -14.04 11.56 2.22
CA PRO A 334 -15.44 11.20 2.02
C PRO A 334 -16.18 12.18 1.10
N ALA A 335 -17.14 11.67 0.33
CA ALA A 335 -17.97 12.40 -0.62
C ALA A 335 -17.18 13.13 -1.73
N THR A 336 -16.03 12.60 -2.13
CA THR A 336 -15.28 13.07 -3.31
C THR A 336 -16.04 12.79 -4.61
N VAL A 337 -16.65 11.62 -4.73
CA VAL A 337 -17.55 11.29 -5.85
C VAL A 337 -18.95 11.68 -5.43
N THR A 338 -19.35 12.90 -5.80
CA THR A 338 -20.68 13.45 -5.55
C THR A 338 -21.73 12.89 -6.50
N ALA A 339 -23.01 13.06 -6.16
CA ALA A 339 -24.13 12.58 -6.97
C ALA A 339 -24.13 13.09 -8.42
N ASP A 340 -23.72 14.33 -8.67
CA ASP A 340 -23.63 14.90 -10.03
C ASP A 340 -22.48 14.30 -10.85
N ILE A 341 -21.34 13.99 -10.21
CA ILE A 341 -20.23 13.28 -10.86
C ILE A 341 -20.69 11.85 -11.20
N ALA A 342 -21.23 11.12 -10.22
CA ALA A 342 -21.65 9.74 -10.39
C ALA A 342 -22.76 9.58 -11.45
N ALA A 343 -23.72 10.52 -11.52
CA ALA A 343 -24.82 10.48 -12.48
C ALA A 343 -24.38 10.58 -13.95
N THR A 344 -23.18 11.11 -14.22
CA THR A 344 -22.64 11.24 -15.58
C THR A 344 -21.53 10.24 -15.88
N ALA A 345 -20.92 9.66 -14.85
CA ALA A 345 -19.90 8.63 -14.97
C ALA A 345 -20.46 7.35 -15.61
N ARG A 346 -19.61 6.62 -16.34
CA ARG A 346 -19.95 5.26 -16.81
C ARG A 346 -19.67 4.24 -15.72
N ILE A 347 -18.52 4.36 -15.07
CA ILE A 347 -18.01 3.46 -14.03
C ILE A 347 -17.44 4.32 -12.90
N VAL A 348 -17.60 3.88 -11.66
CA VAL A 348 -16.96 4.46 -10.47
C VAL A 348 -16.19 3.39 -9.71
N ALA A 349 -14.96 3.70 -9.33
CA ALA A 349 -14.12 2.88 -8.46
C ALA A 349 -13.42 3.76 -7.42
N VAL A 350 -13.03 3.18 -6.29
CA VAL A 350 -12.30 3.86 -5.21
C VAL A 350 -10.95 3.18 -5.02
N ALA A 351 -9.89 3.97 -5.02
CA ALA A 351 -8.52 3.56 -4.74
C ALA A 351 -7.99 4.14 -3.42
N GLY A 352 -8.69 5.10 -2.81
CA GLY A 352 -8.34 5.61 -1.50
C GLY A 352 -8.85 4.74 -0.36
N GLY A 353 -8.26 4.93 0.82
CA GLY A 353 -8.45 4.06 1.99
C GLY A 353 -9.37 4.64 3.06
N VAL A 354 -10.38 5.43 2.69
CA VAL A 354 -11.40 5.90 3.66
C VAL A 354 -12.80 5.44 3.24
N PRO A 355 -13.67 5.09 4.21
CA PRO A 355 -15.07 4.83 3.91
C PRO A 355 -15.78 6.06 3.32
N GLY A 356 -16.71 5.82 2.40
CA GLY A 356 -17.63 6.84 1.90
C GLY A 356 -17.03 7.87 0.96
N GLU A 357 -15.96 7.56 0.21
CA GLU A 357 -15.50 8.44 -0.90
C GLU A 357 -16.57 8.64 -1.98
N ILE A 358 -17.51 7.69 -2.11
CA ILE A 358 -18.74 7.85 -2.89
C ILE A 358 -19.83 8.38 -1.96
N GLU A 359 -20.47 9.48 -2.35
CA GLU A 359 -21.60 10.05 -1.60
C GLU A 359 -22.75 9.03 -1.52
N THR A 360 -23.35 8.88 -0.33
CA THR A 360 -24.46 7.96 -0.11
C THR A 360 -25.65 8.30 -1.03
N GLY A 361 -26.11 7.32 -1.80
CA GLY A 361 -27.21 7.50 -2.76
C GLY A 361 -26.78 8.08 -4.13
N ALA A 362 -25.49 8.34 -4.34
CA ALA A 362 -24.94 8.74 -5.63
C ALA A 362 -24.83 7.58 -6.65
N GLU A 363 -25.12 6.34 -6.25
CA GLU A 363 -24.97 5.13 -7.08
C GLU A 363 -25.94 5.04 -8.27
N ASN A 364 -26.84 6.00 -8.44
CA ASN A 364 -27.86 6.00 -9.48
C ASN A 364 -27.26 6.35 -10.86
N GLY A 365 -26.82 5.34 -11.61
CA GLY A 365 -26.55 5.43 -13.06
C GLY A 365 -25.19 4.92 -13.52
N ALA A 366 -24.20 4.83 -12.63
CA ALA A 366 -22.86 4.31 -12.93
C ALA A 366 -22.68 2.86 -12.42
N LEU A 367 -21.82 2.10 -13.09
CA LEU A 367 -21.35 0.82 -12.56
C LEU A 367 -20.36 1.07 -11.41
N VAL A 368 -20.73 0.74 -10.18
CA VAL A 368 -19.83 0.85 -9.01
C VAL A 368 -19.03 -0.44 -8.85
N LEU A 369 -17.70 -0.34 -8.86
CA LEU A 369 -16.79 -1.46 -8.64
C LEU A 369 -16.44 -1.61 -7.16
N GLY A 370 -16.25 -2.86 -6.70
CA GLY A 370 -15.79 -3.14 -5.34
C GLY A 370 -16.74 -2.68 -4.22
N GLY A 371 -18.04 -2.52 -4.52
CA GLY A 371 -19.04 -2.05 -3.56
C GLY A 371 -18.83 -0.61 -3.07
N GLY A 372 -17.96 0.17 -3.74
CA GLY A 372 -17.61 1.53 -3.32
C GLY A 372 -16.51 1.61 -2.25
N GLY A 373 -15.98 0.47 -1.79
CA GLY A 373 -14.78 0.40 -0.97
C GLY A 373 -13.49 0.43 -1.80
N ALA A 374 -12.34 0.41 -1.14
CA ALA A 374 -11.03 0.35 -1.79
C ALA A 374 -10.92 -0.91 -2.66
N VAL A 375 -10.92 -0.72 -3.99
CA VAL A 375 -11.15 -1.79 -4.97
C VAL A 375 -10.06 -2.87 -4.96
N ASN A 376 -8.82 -2.51 -4.61
CA ASN A 376 -7.75 -3.47 -4.43
C ASN A 376 -7.96 -4.40 -3.24
N ILE A 377 -8.70 -3.97 -2.20
CA ILE A 377 -9.01 -4.77 -1.02
C ILE A 377 -10.32 -5.53 -1.23
N THR A 378 -11.36 -4.85 -1.71
CA THR A 378 -12.70 -5.44 -1.84
C THR A 378 -12.84 -6.38 -3.04
N ALA A 379 -11.96 -6.29 -4.03
CA ALA A 379 -12.00 -7.10 -5.24
C ALA A 379 -10.67 -7.78 -5.61
N ALA A 380 -9.64 -7.64 -4.78
CA ALA A 380 -8.34 -8.32 -4.97
C ALA A 380 -7.67 -8.59 -3.60
N GLU A 381 -6.44 -9.06 -3.61
CA GLU A 381 -5.66 -9.37 -2.39
C GLU A 381 -4.83 -8.16 -1.90
N GLY A 382 -5.42 -6.97 -1.89
CA GLY A 382 -4.77 -5.75 -1.42
C GLY A 382 -3.52 -5.37 -2.20
N ASN A 383 -2.57 -4.73 -1.52
CA ASN A 383 -1.31 -4.33 -2.12
C ASN A 383 -0.34 -5.51 -2.28
N PRO A 384 0.54 -5.51 -3.30
CA PRO A 384 1.41 -6.67 -3.56
C PRO A 384 2.41 -6.93 -2.43
N ILE A 385 2.83 -8.19 -2.28
CA ILE A 385 3.65 -8.65 -1.14
C ILE A 385 4.89 -7.79 -0.92
N GLU A 386 5.61 -7.45 -1.99
CA GLU A 386 6.89 -6.75 -1.88
C GLU A 386 6.75 -5.30 -1.42
N ILE A 387 5.58 -4.69 -1.60
CA ILE A 387 5.35 -3.32 -1.12
C ILE A 387 4.96 -3.36 0.36
N MET A 388 4.15 -4.33 0.76
CA MET A 388 3.82 -4.56 2.17
C MET A 388 5.03 -5.02 2.97
N ASP A 389 5.98 -5.72 2.33
CA ASP A 389 7.28 -6.02 2.94
C ASP A 389 8.03 -4.75 3.35
N LEU A 390 7.93 -3.66 2.57
CA LEU A 390 8.50 -2.37 2.93
C LEU A 390 7.69 -1.67 4.02
N SER A 391 6.37 -1.60 3.88
CA SER A 391 5.52 -0.93 4.87
C SER A 391 5.62 -1.60 6.24
N PHE A 392 5.59 -2.94 6.30
CA PHE A 392 5.79 -3.69 7.54
C PHE A 392 7.23 -3.66 8.06
N ALA A 393 8.23 -3.49 7.21
CA ALA A 393 9.58 -3.23 7.68
C ALA A 393 9.68 -1.88 8.42
N VAL A 394 9.00 -0.84 7.92
CA VAL A 394 8.88 0.45 8.64
C VAL A 394 8.10 0.26 9.94
N GLN A 395 6.99 -0.48 9.91
CA GLN A 395 6.18 -0.81 11.09
C GLN A 395 7.01 -1.50 12.19
N LEU A 396 7.83 -2.50 11.82
CA LEU A 396 8.73 -3.20 12.73
C LEU A 396 9.85 -2.29 13.27
N ALA A 397 10.42 -1.41 12.43
CA ALA A 397 11.41 -0.44 12.86
C ALA A 397 10.79 0.59 13.84
N ALA A 398 9.57 1.05 13.57
CA ALA A 398 8.81 1.95 14.44
C ALA A 398 8.47 1.29 15.78
N LEU A 399 8.06 0.02 15.76
CA LEU A 399 7.85 -0.77 16.97
C LEU A 399 9.15 -0.85 17.81
N GLY A 400 10.29 -1.12 17.17
CA GLY A 400 11.59 -1.14 17.85
C GLY A 400 11.96 0.21 18.48
N GLU A 401 11.72 1.31 17.75
CA GLU A 401 11.86 2.67 18.27
C GLU A 401 10.96 2.92 19.48
N LEU A 402 9.69 2.57 19.38
CA LEU A 402 8.66 2.78 20.40
C LEU A 402 9.02 2.04 21.70
N VAL A 403 9.32 0.74 21.60
CA VAL A 403 9.65 -0.11 22.76
C VAL A 403 10.92 0.37 23.46
N ARG A 404 11.93 0.80 22.68
CA ARG A 404 13.21 1.28 23.19
C ARG A 404 13.11 2.67 23.83
N ARG A 405 12.43 3.61 23.17
CA ARG A 405 12.41 5.03 23.56
C ARG A 405 11.31 5.34 24.58
N ARG A 406 10.18 4.63 24.51
CA ARG A 406 8.97 4.87 25.33
C ARG A 406 8.64 6.37 25.46
N PRO A 407 8.42 7.07 24.33
CA PRO A 407 8.22 8.51 24.35
C PRO A 407 6.92 8.88 25.09
N ALA A 408 6.81 10.14 25.49
CA ALA A 408 5.59 10.66 26.10
C ALA A 408 4.41 10.65 25.10
N PRO A 409 3.14 10.75 25.57
CA PRO A 409 1.98 10.84 24.70
C PRO A 409 2.12 11.92 23.62
N GLY A 410 1.71 11.57 22.40
CA GLY A 410 1.94 12.40 21.21
C GLY A 410 2.19 11.56 19.97
N VAL A 411 2.06 12.20 18.80
CA VAL A 411 2.42 11.66 17.49
C VAL A 411 3.90 11.99 17.23
N HIS A 412 4.71 10.94 17.06
CA HIS A 412 6.15 11.04 16.87
C HIS A 412 6.53 10.61 15.45
N ALA A 413 7.19 11.49 14.71
CA ALA A 413 7.77 11.15 13.43
C ALA A 413 8.94 10.18 13.61
N LEU A 414 9.11 9.28 12.64
CA LEU A 414 10.28 8.43 12.54
C LEU A 414 11.48 9.26 12.07
N GLY A 415 12.66 9.02 12.66
CA GLY A 415 13.88 9.67 12.24
C GLY A 415 14.38 9.16 10.88
N PRO A 416 15.22 9.93 10.17
CA PRO A 416 15.76 9.57 8.85
C PRO A 416 16.56 8.25 8.88
N GLU A 417 17.08 7.84 10.05
CA GLU A 417 17.75 6.58 10.26
C GLU A 417 16.87 5.35 10.00
N VAL A 418 15.55 5.46 10.21
CA VAL A 418 14.59 4.37 9.93
C VAL A 418 14.42 4.20 8.42
N ASP A 419 14.23 5.31 7.70
CA ASP A 419 14.14 5.31 6.24
C ASP A 419 15.43 4.72 5.62
N GLU A 420 16.60 5.16 6.11
CA GLU A 420 17.89 4.67 5.62
C GLU A 420 18.06 3.17 5.90
N LEU A 421 17.70 2.72 7.10
CA LEU A 421 17.76 1.31 7.48
C LEU A 421 16.90 0.44 6.55
N VAL A 422 15.62 0.80 6.38
CA VAL A 422 14.68 0.03 5.55
C VAL A 422 15.11 0.06 4.08
N ALA A 423 15.49 1.22 3.55
CA ALA A 423 15.93 1.35 2.17
C ALA A 423 17.21 0.52 1.89
N ARG A 424 18.22 0.59 2.78
CA ARG A 424 19.45 -0.20 2.63
C ARG A 424 19.18 -1.69 2.66
N GLU A 425 18.34 -2.15 3.59
CA GLU A 425 17.97 -3.56 3.67
C GLU A 425 17.21 -3.99 2.42
N ALA A 426 16.25 -3.18 1.95
CA ALA A 426 15.47 -3.41 0.74
C ALA A 426 16.32 -3.52 -0.53
N LEU A 427 17.34 -2.67 -0.67
CA LEU A 427 18.30 -2.71 -1.78
C LEU A 427 19.20 -3.94 -1.67
N ARG A 428 19.73 -4.23 -0.47
CA ARG A 428 20.61 -5.37 -0.21
C ARG A 428 19.95 -6.70 -0.56
N VAL A 429 18.70 -6.93 -0.12
CA VAL A 429 17.98 -8.19 -0.43
C VAL A 429 17.62 -8.33 -1.90
N ARG A 430 17.56 -7.21 -2.64
CA ARG A 430 17.33 -7.18 -4.10
C ARG A 430 18.63 -7.19 -4.90
N GLY A 431 19.79 -7.35 -4.26
CA GLY A 431 21.09 -7.35 -4.93
C GLY A 431 21.50 -6.01 -5.54
N ALA A 432 20.88 -4.91 -5.11
CA ALA A 432 21.21 -3.57 -5.57
C ALA A 432 22.28 -2.93 -4.67
N GLU A 433 23.31 -2.37 -5.29
CA GLU A 433 24.37 -1.61 -4.62
C GLU A 433 24.11 -0.10 -4.75
N ILE A 434 24.59 0.66 -3.77
CA ILE A 434 24.58 2.13 -3.82
C ILE A 434 25.97 2.68 -3.58
N ASP A 435 26.26 3.81 -4.22
CA ASP A 435 27.53 4.50 -4.00
C ASP A 435 27.70 4.88 -2.52
N PRO A 436 28.89 4.67 -1.92
CA PRO A 436 29.17 5.18 -0.60
C PRO A 436 29.15 6.72 -0.63
N PRO A 437 28.68 7.39 0.43
CA PRO A 437 28.78 8.84 0.51
C PRO A 437 30.27 9.23 0.45
N ARG A 438 30.63 10.02 -0.57
CA ARG A 438 31.98 10.59 -0.66
C ARG A 438 32.15 11.57 0.50
N PRO A 439 33.23 11.48 1.31
CA PRO A 439 33.55 12.52 2.28
C PRO A 439 33.73 13.84 1.52
N LEU A 440 32.85 14.80 1.78
CA LEU A 440 33.00 16.14 1.25
C LEU A 440 34.02 16.87 2.15
N ASP A 441 34.93 17.62 1.53
CA ASP A 441 35.89 18.45 2.27
C ASP A 441 35.11 19.51 3.07
N PRO A 442 35.17 19.50 4.43
CA PRO A 442 34.40 20.43 5.24
C PRO A 442 34.74 21.89 4.92
N GLU A 443 36.00 22.17 4.57
CA GLU A 443 36.47 23.54 4.27
C GLU A 443 35.79 24.12 3.01
N GLY A 444 35.34 23.27 2.08
CA GLY A 444 34.65 23.68 0.85
C GLY A 444 33.12 23.76 0.96
N LEU A 445 32.52 23.23 2.03
CA LEU A 445 31.07 23.24 2.26
C LEU A 445 30.62 24.23 3.33
N ASP A 446 31.49 24.55 4.29
CA ASP A 446 31.19 25.54 5.32
C ASP A 446 31.27 26.98 4.77
N ASP A 447 31.96 27.19 3.64
CA ASP A 447 31.92 28.47 2.93
C ASP A 447 30.63 28.59 2.10
N TRP A 448 29.59 29.14 2.72
CA TRP A 448 28.31 29.48 2.08
C TRP A 448 28.45 30.47 0.91
N ARG A 449 29.62 31.11 0.76
CA ARG A 449 29.88 32.04 -0.34
C ARG A 449 29.94 31.28 -1.64
N SER A 450 29.28 31.84 -2.66
CA SER A 450 29.29 31.22 -3.97
C SER A 450 30.71 31.22 -4.54
N PRO A 451 31.29 30.05 -4.87
CA PRO A 451 32.59 29.99 -5.56
C PRO A 451 32.51 30.63 -6.96
N ARG A 452 31.29 30.81 -7.50
CA ARG A 452 31.03 31.56 -8.75
C ARG A 452 31.44 33.03 -8.64
N TYR A 453 31.45 33.61 -7.44
CA TYR A 453 31.80 35.01 -7.18
C TYR A 453 32.99 35.17 -6.23
N ALA A 454 33.72 34.10 -5.94
CA ALA A 454 34.99 34.17 -5.23
C ALA A 454 36.02 34.84 -6.17
N GLY A 455 36.08 36.16 -6.13
CA GLY A 455 36.81 36.98 -7.09
C GLY A 455 38.33 36.78 -7.03
N GLY A 456 38.91 36.59 -8.22
CA GLY A 456 40.14 37.25 -8.67
C GLY A 456 41.30 37.38 -7.68
N ALA A 457 42.00 36.28 -7.41
CA ALA A 457 43.42 36.30 -7.10
C ALA A 457 44.07 35.07 -7.75
N ARG A 458 44.36 35.16 -9.05
CA ARG A 458 45.38 34.34 -9.70
C ARG A 458 46.47 35.26 -10.19
#